data_AF-A0A3B9ZE00-F1
#
_entry.id   AF-A0A3B9ZE00-F1
#
_cell.length_a   1.000
_cell.length_b   1.000
_cell.length_c   1.000
_cell.angle_alpha   90.00
_cell.angle_beta   90.00
_cell.angle_gamma   90.00
#
_symmetry.space_group_name_H-M   'P 1'
#
loop_
_entity.id
_entity.type
_entity.pdbx_description
1 polymer ?
#
loop_
_entity_poly.entity_id
_entity_poly.type
_entity_poly.pdbx_seq_one_letter_code
_entity_poly.pdbx_strand_id
1 'polypeptide(L)'
;MQNGSNFPHFGENAKIDFSEVKDKLKINQEKQSKLTDAYLENLLGEDVYREKNSSLRDEEESLKKLLAGYELREIERERSEGYINRVKEFLDGYDDSKEKIDFATKKKLAGLLFKNIKIASCLGGRLPQKRISFSLFAPFNFLFLETERKSQCQKNQKLIKICQKKSTSVPSDVR
;
A
#
# COMPACT_ATOMS: atom_id res chain seq x y z
N MET A 1 -36.50 16.81 2.74
CA MET A 1 -35.47 16.23 3.61
C MET A 1 -34.51 15.44 2.74
N GLN A 2 -33.37 16.01 2.39
CA GLN A 2 -32.27 15.31 1.73
C GLN A 2 -31.11 15.29 2.71
N ASN A 3 -31.00 14.21 3.48
CA ASN A 3 -29.77 13.88 4.18
C ASN A 3 -28.80 13.30 3.15
N GLY A 4 -28.30 14.16 2.27
CA GLY A 4 -27.19 13.83 1.40
C GLY A 4 -25.96 13.64 2.29
N SER A 5 -25.42 12.42 2.29
CA SER A 5 -24.16 12.12 2.95
C SER A 5 -23.10 13.12 2.49
N ASN A 6 -22.55 13.87 3.45
CA ASN A 6 -21.61 14.96 3.20
C ASN A 6 -20.23 14.38 2.87
N PHE A 7 -20.14 13.67 1.74
CA PHE A 7 -18.90 13.11 1.24
C PHE A 7 -18.07 14.22 0.58
N PRO A 8 -16.74 14.19 0.75
CA PRO A 8 -15.87 15.16 0.09
C PRO A 8 -16.04 15.09 -1.43
N HIS A 9 -16.23 16.24 -2.08
CA HIS A 9 -16.26 16.30 -3.54
C HIS A 9 -14.83 16.22 -4.07
N PHE A 10 -14.44 15.05 -4.56
CA PHE A 10 -13.11 14.83 -5.11
C PHE A 10 -13.13 15.07 -6.62
N GLY A 11 -12.52 16.17 -7.08
CA GLY A 11 -12.38 16.48 -8.51
C GLY A 11 -11.72 15.34 -9.31
N GLU A 12 -12.08 15.20 -10.59
CA GLU A 12 -11.71 14.09 -11.48
C GLU A 12 -10.20 13.82 -11.61
N ASN A 13 -9.33 14.77 -11.23
CA ASN A 13 -7.89 14.67 -11.43
C ASN A 13 -7.03 15.04 -10.21
N ALA A 14 -7.62 15.09 -9.00
CA ALA A 14 -6.85 15.40 -7.81
C ALA A 14 -5.93 14.22 -7.44
N LYS A 15 -4.66 14.31 -7.84
CA LYS A 15 -3.55 13.47 -7.32
C LYS A 15 -3.31 13.83 -5.86
N ILE A 16 -4.23 13.45 -4.97
CA ILE A 16 -4.04 13.59 -3.54
C ILE A 16 -3.37 12.30 -3.07
N ASP A 17 -2.19 12.43 -2.45
CA ASP A 17 -1.41 11.26 -2.06
C ASP A 17 -2.02 10.63 -0.81
N PHE A 18 -2.64 9.46 -0.97
CA PHE A 18 -3.26 8.72 0.12
C PHE A 18 -2.32 8.49 1.32
N SER A 19 -1.00 8.43 1.08
CA SER A 19 0.00 8.38 2.15
C SER A 19 0.05 9.67 2.96
N GLU A 20 -0.03 10.83 2.31
CA GLU A 20 0.01 12.13 2.99
C GLU A 20 -1.17 12.30 3.95
N VAL A 21 -2.36 11.84 3.54
CA VAL A 21 -3.56 11.87 4.40
C VAL A 21 -3.41 10.94 5.61
N LYS A 22 -2.81 9.75 5.42
CA LYS A 22 -2.49 8.83 6.52
C LYS A 22 -1.46 9.41 7.48
N ASP A 23 -0.42 10.05 6.96
CA ASP A 23 0.62 10.68 7.78
C ASP A 23 0.04 11.84 8.60
N LYS A 24 -0.82 12.67 7.99
CA LYS A 24 -1.57 13.73 8.70
C LYS A 24 -2.46 13.17 9.80
N LEU A 25 -3.19 12.09 9.55
CA LEU A 25 -4.02 11.44 10.56
C LEU A 25 -3.19 10.93 11.74
N LYS A 26 -2.03 10.31 11.46
CA LYS A 26 -1.12 9.83 12.49
C LYS A 26 -0.58 10.98 13.36
N ILE A 27 -0.14 12.07 12.74
CA ILE A 27 0.35 13.26 13.45
C ILE A 27 -0.77 13.86 14.32
N ASN A 28 -2.01 13.92 13.82
CA ASN A 28 -3.14 14.40 14.60
C ASN A 28 -3.39 13.51 15.83
N GLN A 29 -3.37 12.18 15.68
CA GLN A 29 -3.51 11.24 16.80
C GLN A 29 -2.38 11.38 17.83
N GLU A 30 -1.14 11.59 17.38
CA GLU A 30 -0.01 11.87 18.27
C GLU A 30 -0.18 13.18 19.05
N LYS A 31 -0.73 14.22 18.40
CA LYS A 31 -1.05 15.49 19.08
C LYS A 31 -2.14 15.30 20.15
N GLN A 32 -3.19 14.52 19.85
CA GLN A 32 -4.24 14.22 20.83
C GLN A 32 -3.69 13.45 22.03
N SER A 33 -2.82 12.46 21.80
CA SER A 33 -2.16 11.70 22.89
C SER A 33 -1.37 12.64 23.80
N LYS A 34 -0.47 13.45 23.22
CA LYS A 34 0.35 14.41 23.98
C LYS A 34 -0.48 15.43 24.75
N LEU A 35 -1.58 15.90 24.15
CA LEU A 35 -2.49 16.83 24.79
C LEU A 35 -3.21 16.18 25.98
N THR A 36 -3.58 14.90 25.85
CA THR A 36 -4.19 14.10 26.93
C THR A 36 -3.20 13.87 28.06
N ASP A 37 -1.96 13.50 27.75
CA ASP A 37 -0.91 13.27 28.75
C ASP A 37 -0.65 14.56 29.56
N ALA A 38 -0.50 15.70 28.90
CA ALA A 38 -0.31 16.99 29.56
C ALA A 38 -1.49 17.41 30.45
N TYR A 39 -2.72 17.03 30.10
CA TYR A 39 -3.89 17.25 30.94
C TYR A 39 -3.89 16.34 32.18
N LEU A 40 -3.58 15.04 32.00
CA LEU A 40 -3.49 14.08 33.10
C LEU A 40 -2.35 14.41 34.08
N GLU A 41 -1.27 15.01 33.59
CA GLU A 41 -0.15 15.52 34.39
C GLU A 41 -0.46 16.88 35.07
N ASN A 42 -1.69 17.40 34.94
CA ASN A 42 -2.13 18.70 35.45
C ASN A 42 -1.31 19.89 34.93
N LEU A 43 -0.66 19.75 33.77
CA LEU A 43 0.10 20.83 33.12
C LEU A 43 -0.80 21.78 32.31
N LEU A 44 -2.07 21.41 32.12
CA LEU A 44 -3.06 22.17 31.35
C LEU A 44 -4.38 22.29 32.11
N GLY A 45 -4.99 23.47 32.06
CA GLY A 45 -6.34 23.68 32.54
C GLY A 45 -7.37 22.97 31.66
N GLU A 46 -8.49 22.56 32.28
CA GLU A 46 -9.55 21.80 31.61
C GLU A 46 -10.15 22.52 30.40
N ASP A 47 -10.31 23.85 30.47
CA ASP A 47 -10.85 24.65 29.38
C ASP A 47 -9.94 24.64 28.15
N VAL A 48 -8.62 24.79 28.37
CA VAL A 48 -7.60 24.76 27.31
C VAL A 48 -7.51 23.37 26.68
N TYR A 49 -7.62 22.33 27.50
CA TYR A 49 -7.67 20.95 27.03
C TYR A 49 -8.90 20.73 26.14
N ARG A 50 -10.10 21.09 26.60
CA ARG A 50 -11.35 20.90 25.85
C ARG A 50 -11.34 21.61 24.51
N GLU A 51 -10.95 22.88 24.48
CA GLU A 51 -10.92 23.68 23.25
C GLU A 51 -9.98 23.05 22.20
N LYS A 52 -8.74 22.76 22.58
CA LYS A 52 -7.75 22.18 21.67
C LYS A 52 -8.13 20.78 21.24
N ASN A 53 -8.65 19.95 22.15
CA ASN A 53 -9.02 18.58 21.84
C ASN A 53 -10.22 18.53 20.88
N SER A 54 -11.19 19.43 21.01
CA SER A 54 -12.32 19.53 20.08
C SER A 54 -11.83 19.75 18.64
N SER A 55 -10.95 20.73 18.43
CA SER A 55 -10.41 21.02 17.10
C SER A 55 -9.63 19.83 16.50
N LEU A 56 -8.87 19.11 17.32
CA LEU A 56 -8.13 17.93 16.87
C LEU A 56 -9.07 16.77 16.52
N ARG A 57 -10.18 16.61 17.25
CA ARG A 57 -11.20 15.59 16.98
C ARG A 57 -11.94 15.87 15.67
N ASP A 58 -12.29 17.13 15.41
CA ASP A 58 -12.94 17.54 14.16
C ASP A 58 -12.01 17.29 12.96
N GLU A 59 -10.73 17.64 13.10
CA GLU A 59 -9.71 17.35 12.09
C GLU A 59 -9.56 15.82 11.88
N GLU A 60 -9.50 15.03 12.95
CA GLU A 60 -9.43 13.57 12.88
C GLU A 60 -10.61 12.97 12.11
N GLU A 61 -11.83 13.43 12.41
CA GLU A 61 -13.04 12.96 11.74
C GLU A 61 -13.03 13.32 10.25
N SER A 62 -12.59 14.53 9.91
CA SER A 62 -12.47 14.97 8.51
C SER A 62 -11.48 14.11 7.73
N LEU A 63 -10.32 13.80 8.32
CA LEU A 63 -9.28 12.97 7.72
C LEU A 63 -9.75 11.52 7.54
N LYS A 64 -10.48 10.97 8.52
CA LYS A 64 -11.09 9.63 8.42
C LYS A 64 -12.14 9.58 7.31
N LYS A 65 -13.03 10.57 7.21
CA LYS A 65 -14.02 10.67 6.12
C LYS A 65 -13.35 10.74 4.76
N LEU A 66 -12.25 11.49 4.66
CA LEU A 66 -11.47 11.61 3.43
C LEU A 66 -10.83 10.27 3.03
N LEU A 67 -10.21 9.56 3.98
CA LEU A 67 -9.65 8.23 3.75
C LEU A 67 -10.71 7.21 3.30
N ALA A 68 -11.84 7.16 4.02
CA ALA A 68 -12.95 6.28 3.67
C ALA A 68 -13.50 6.59 2.27
N GLY A 69 -13.61 7.87 1.89
CA GLY A 69 -14.01 8.26 0.54
C GLY A 69 -13.03 7.80 -0.54
N TYR A 70 -11.72 7.84 -0.27
CA TYR A 70 -10.72 7.31 -1.20
C TYR A 70 -10.78 5.79 -1.33
N GLU A 71 -10.93 5.07 -0.22
CA GLU A 71 -11.08 3.62 -0.23
C GLU A 71 -12.33 3.21 -1.00
N LEU A 72 -13.44 3.92 -0.80
CA LEU A 72 -14.70 3.67 -1.51
C LEU A 72 -14.54 3.92 -3.02
N ARG A 73 -13.92 5.04 -3.43
CA ARG A 73 -13.60 5.33 -4.84
C ARG A 73 -12.67 4.27 -5.45
N GLU A 74 -11.73 3.75 -4.67
CA GLU A 74 -10.86 2.69 -5.12
C GLU A 74 -11.63 1.39 -5.36
N ILE A 75 -12.52 1.01 -4.45
CA ILE A 75 -13.43 -0.15 -4.59
C ILE A 75 -14.39 0.05 -5.77
N GLU A 76 -14.96 1.24 -5.92
CA GLU A 76 -15.84 1.59 -7.03
C GLU A 76 -15.11 1.52 -8.37
N ARG A 77 -13.83 1.92 -8.46
CA ARG A 77 -13.03 1.71 -9.67
C ARG A 77 -12.83 0.24 -10.00
N GLU A 78 -12.57 -0.60 -8.99
CA GLU A 78 -12.42 -2.04 -9.14
C GLU A 78 -13.73 -2.74 -9.56
N ARG A 79 -14.88 -2.19 -9.15
CA ARG A 79 -16.22 -2.68 -9.51
C ARG A 79 -16.89 -1.89 -10.63
N SER A 80 -16.21 -0.89 -11.19
CA SER A 80 -16.81 0.04 -12.14
C SER A 80 -17.19 -0.70 -13.42
N GLU A 81 -18.33 -0.35 -13.99
CA GLU A 81 -18.73 -0.81 -15.31
C GLU A 81 -17.62 -0.58 -16.34
N GLY A 82 -16.84 0.49 -16.20
CA GLY A 82 -15.70 0.77 -17.06
C GLY A 82 -14.54 -0.24 -16.95
N TYR A 83 -14.29 -0.85 -15.79
CA TYR A 83 -13.33 -1.95 -15.67
C TYR A 83 -13.91 -3.24 -16.26
N ILE A 84 -15.17 -3.56 -15.93
CA ILE A 84 -15.87 -4.74 -16.43
C ILE A 84 -15.96 -4.72 -17.97
N ASN A 85 -16.29 -3.58 -18.56
CA ASN A 85 -16.38 -3.41 -20.01
C ASN A 85 -15.01 -3.59 -20.67
N ARG A 86 -13.93 -3.07 -20.08
CA ARG A 86 -12.57 -3.31 -20.58
C ARG A 86 -12.16 -4.78 -20.51
N VAL A 87 -12.57 -5.50 -19.46
CA VAL A 87 -12.36 -6.95 -19.35
C VAL A 87 -13.15 -7.68 -20.43
N LYS A 88 -14.43 -7.33 -20.64
CA LYS A 88 -15.27 -7.92 -21.70
C LYS A 88 -14.68 -7.68 -23.09
N GLU A 89 -14.36 -6.43 -23.43
CA GLU A 89 -13.73 -6.07 -24.70
C GLU A 89 -12.40 -6.81 -24.93
N PHE A 90 -11.64 -7.05 -23.87
CA PHE A 90 -10.43 -7.85 -23.96
C PHE A 90 -10.74 -9.32 -24.27
N LEU A 91 -11.65 -9.94 -23.51
CA LEU A 91 -12.03 -11.34 -23.68
C LEU A 91 -12.65 -11.60 -25.05
N ASP A 92 -13.50 -10.70 -25.55
CA ASP A 92 -14.15 -10.82 -26.87
C ASP A 92 -13.13 -10.83 -28.02
N GLY A 93 -12.01 -10.14 -27.86
CA GLY A 93 -10.92 -10.09 -28.84
C GLY A 93 -9.75 -11.02 -28.53
N TYR A 94 -9.83 -11.80 -27.45
CA TYR A 94 -8.72 -12.64 -27.00
C TYR A 94 -8.78 -14.01 -27.67
N ASP A 95 -7.62 -14.47 -28.12
CA ASP A 95 -7.46 -15.72 -28.85
C ASP A 95 -6.46 -16.59 -28.11
N ASP A 96 -6.99 -17.57 -27.37
CA ASP A 96 -6.25 -18.53 -26.56
C ASP A 96 -5.36 -19.47 -27.38
N SER A 97 -5.58 -19.57 -28.69
CA SER A 97 -4.77 -20.42 -29.58
C SER A 97 -3.39 -19.83 -29.90
N LYS A 98 -3.17 -18.54 -29.59
CA LYS A 98 -1.92 -17.85 -29.86
C LYS A 98 -0.88 -18.18 -28.80
N GLU A 99 0.15 -18.92 -29.22
CA GLU A 99 1.31 -19.28 -28.38
C GLU A 99 2.14 -18.06 -27.93
N LYS A 100 2.06 -16.94 -28.67
CA LYS A 100 2.76 -15.69 -28.35
C LYS A 100 1.82 -14.51 -28.26
N ILE A 101 1.93 -13.77 -27.15
CA ILE A 101 1.16 -12.55 -26.91
C ILE A 101 1.86 -11.36 -27.57
N ASP A 102 1.15 -10.67 -28.47
CA ASP A 102 1.62 -9.45 -29.12
C ASP A 102 1.78 -8.27 -28.14
N PHE A 103 2.59 -7.28 -28.50
CA PHE A 103 2.81 -6.07 -27.72
C PHE A 103 1.51 -5.31 -27.44
N ALA A 104 0.61 -5.20 -28.42
CA ALA A 104 -0.66 -4.52 -28.23
C ALA A 104 -1.50 -5.23 -27.14
N THR A 105 -1.54 -6.56 -27.18
CA THR A 105 -2.25 -7.38 -26.20
C THR A 105 -1.61 -7.28 -24.82
N LYS A 106 -0.27 -7.27 -24.72
CA LYS A 106 0.45 -7.04 -23.45
C LYS A 106 0.10 -5.70 -22.82
N LYS A 107 0.01 -4.63 -23.63
CA LYS A 107 -0.38 -3.31 -23.16
C LYS A 107 -1.82 -3.29 -22.63
N LYS A 108 -2.76 -3.95 -23.32
CA LYS A 108 -4.14 -4.11 -22.85
C LYS A 108 -4.18 -4.89 -21.53
N LEU A 109 -3.47 -6.01 -21.46
CA LEU A 109 -3.37 -6.86 -20.27
C LEU A 109 -2.84 -6.08 -19.06
N ALA A 110 -1.82 -5.24 -19.26
CA ALA A 110 -1.30 -4.39 -18.19
C ALA A 110 -2.35 -3.41 -17.65
N GLY A 111 -3.22 -2.87 -18.51
CA GLY A 111 -4.33 -2.00 -18.10
C GLY A 111 -5.45 -2.73 -17.33
N LEU A 112 -5.52 -4.06 -17.44
CA LEU A 112 -6.44 -4.91 -16.67
C LEU A 112 -5.82 -5.39 -15.35
N LEU A 113 -4.50 -5.62 -15.33
CA LEU A 113 -3.79 -6.14 -14.16
C LEU A 113 -3.46 -5.05 -13.15
N PHE A 114 -2.91 -3.92 -13.62
CA PHE A 114 -2.38 -2.87 -12.77
C PHE A 114 -3.42 -1.78 -12.54
N LYS A 115 -3.75 -1.55 -11.28
CA LYS A 115 -4.60 -0.45 -10.82
C LYS A 115 -3.83 0.87 -10.81
N ASN A 116 -2.58 0.84 -10.35
CA ASN A 116 -1.70 1.99 -10.36
C ASN A 116 -0.24 1.55 -10.46
N ILE A 117 0.57 2.32 -11.18
CA ILE A 117 2.02 2.16 -11.22
C ILE A 117 2.61 3.53 -10.89
N LYS A 118 3.22 3.65 -9.72
CA LYS A 118 3.97 4.82 -9.29
C LYS A 118 5.45 4.59 -9.61
N ILE A 119 6.03 5.50 -10.38
CA ILE A 119 7.47 5.51 -10.69
C ILE A 119 8.08 6.66 -9.92
N ALA A 120 8.99 6.34 -8.99
CA ALA A 120 9.67 7.36 -8.20
C ALA A 120 10.76 8.02 -9.05
N SER A 121 10.68 9.33 -9.21
CA SER A 121 11.75 10.13 -9.82
C SER A 121 12.94 10.26 -8.88
N CYS A 122 14.15 10.27 -9.43
CA CYS A 122 15.36 10.51 -8.65
C CYS A 122 15.39 11.98 -8.21
N LEU A 123 14.99 12.28 -6.97
CA LEU A 123 15.14 13.60 -6.38
C LEU A 123 16.54 13.73 -5.77
N GLY A 124 17.34 14.67 -6.25
CA GLY A 124 18.64 15.02 -5.66
C GLY A 124 19.78 14.01 -5.89
N GLY A 125 19.77 13.27 -7.00
CA GLY A 125 20.89 12.38 -7.38
C GLY A 125 21.03 11.09 -6.56
N ARG A 126 20.21 10.86 -5.54
CA ARG A 126 20.11 9.57 -4.85
C ARG A 126 19.16 8.64 -5.58
N LEU A 127 19.60 7.41 -5.87
CA LEU A 127 18.70 6.36 -6.36
C LEU A 127 17.73 5.96 -5.23
N PRO A 128 16.41 5.98 -5.47
CA PRO A 128 15.44 5.47 -4.50
C PRO A 128 15.62 3.95 -4.30
N GLN A 129 15.45 3.48 -3.07
CA GLN A 129 15.55 2.03 -2.73
C GLN A 129 14.54 1.16 -3.50
N LYS A 130 13.37 1.72 -3.86
CA LYS A 130 12.40 1.10 -4.76
C LYS A 130 11.95 2.13 -5.79
N ARG A 131 12.33 1.91 -7.05
CA ARG A 131 12.07 2.83 -8.16
C ARG A 131 10.63 2.72 -8.71
N ILE A 132 9.99 1.59 -8.48
CA ILE A 132 8.64 1.27 -8.97
C ILE A 132 7.85 0.70 -7.81
N SER A 133 6.65 1.25 -7.57
CA SER A 133 5.63 0.66 -6.72
C SER A 133 4.34 0.56 -7.52
N PHE A 134 3.58 -0.51 -7.32
CA PHE A 134 2.36 -0.74 -8.06
C PHE A 134 1.30 -1.38 -7.19
N SER A 135 0.04 -1.20 -7.60
CA SER A 135 -1.11 -1.91 -7.06
C SER A 135 -1.79 -2.71 -8.18
N LEU A 136 -2.22 -3.92 -7.85
CA LEU A 136 -2.92 -4.81 -8.76
C LEU A 136 -4.42 -4.80 -8.45
N PHE A 137 -5.25 -5.01 -9.48
CA PHE A 137 -6.67 -5.31 -9.29
C PHE A 137 -6.84 -6.66 -8.57
N ALA A 138 -7.94 -6.84 -7.84
CA ALA A 138 -8.35 -8.16 -7.37
C ALA A 138 -8.79 -9.03 -8.57
N PRO A 139 -8.52 -10.36 -8.58
CA PRO A 139 -7.85 -11.16 -7.54
C PRO A 139 -6.31 -11.23 -7.69
N PHE A 140 -5.73 -10.51 -8.66
CA PHE A 140 -4.30 -10.62 -8.99
C PHE A 140 -3.37 -10.17 -7.86
N ASN A 141 -3.82 -9.22 -7.03
CA ASN A 141 -3.10 -8.83 -5.81
C ASN A 141 -2.85 -10.00 -4.86
N PHE A 142 -3.85 -10.87 -4.64
CA PHE A 142 -3.75 -12.04 -3.77
C PHE A 142 -2.78 -13.07 -4.35
N LEU A 143 -2.92 -13.39 -5.64
CA LEU A 143 -2.05 -14.35 -6.33
C LEU A 143 -0.58 -13.92 -6.32
N PHE A 144 -0.33 -12.62 -6.51
CA PHE A 144 1.01 -12.06 -6.47
C PHE A 144 1.63 -12.16 -5.07
N LEU A 145 0.90 -11.75 -4.02
CA LEU A 145 1.36 -11.82 -2.62
C LEU A 145 1.59 -13.27 -2.15
N GLU A 146 0.74 -14.20 -2.58
CA GLU A 146 0.89 -15.62 -2.25
C GLU A 146 2.17 -16.20 -2.89
N THR A 147 2.46 -15.81 -4.13
CA THR A 147 3.69 -16.20 -4.85
C THR A 147 4.93 -15.65 -4.15
N GLU A 148 4.91 -14.38 -3.72
CA GLU A 148 6.02 -13.79 -2.96
C GLU A 148 6.28 -14.54 -1.65
N ARG A 149 5.23 -14.88 -0.89
CA ARG A 149 5.36 -15.65 0.36
C ARG A 149 5.96 -17.04 0.14
N LYS A 150 5.47 -17.76 -0.88
CA LYS A 150 6.01 -19.08 -1.26
C LYS A 150 7.50 -19.00 -1.64
N SER A 151 7.90 -17.94 -2.34
CA SER A 151 9.30 -17.72 -2.72
C SER A 151 10.23 -17.38 -1.54
N GLN A 152 9.72 -16.70 -0.50
CA GLN A 152 10.47 -16.44 0.74
C GLN A 152 10.72 -17.71 1.54
N CYS A 153 9.73 -18.60 1.66
CA CYS A 153 9.90 -19.89 2.31
C CYS A 153 10.99 -20.75 1.65
N GLN A 154 11.09 -20.73 0.32
CA GLN A 154 12.13 -21.45 -0.43
C GLN A 154 13.53 -20.86 -0.26
N LYS A 155 13.66 -19.53 -0.12
CA LYS A 155 14.95 -18.88 0.14
C LYS A 155 15.52 -19.27 1.51
N ASN A 156 14.64 -19.41 2.51
CA ASN A 156 15.05 -19.76 3.88
C ASN A 156 15.43 -21.25 4.04
N GLN A 157 15.05 -22.13 3.10
CA GLN A 157 15.46 -23.54 3.11
C GLN A 157 16.86 -23.78 2.50
N LYS A 158 17.39 -22.86 1.68
CA LYS A 158 18.70 -23.03 1.01
C LYS A 158 19.93 -22.59 1.84
N LEU A 159 19.74 -22.21 3.10
CA LEU A 159 20.80 -21.68 3.99
C LEU A 159 21.15 -22.59 5.18
N ILE A 160 21.23 -23.90 4.96
CA ILE A 160 21.97 -24.78 5.88
C ILE A 160 23.06 -25.49 5.08
N LYS A 161 24.11 -24.74 4.69
CA LYS A 161 25.40 -25.38 4.41
C LYS A 161 25.98 -25.77 5.76
N ILE A 162 25.85 -27.04 6.11
CA ILE A 162 26.56 -27.65 7.23
C ILE A 162 28.05 -27.41 6.98
N CYS A 163 28.64 -26.50 7.74
CA CYS A 163 30.08 -26.26 7.70
C CYS A 163 30.73 -27.50 8.34
N GLN A 164 31.29 -28.40 7.52
CA GLN A 164 32.08 -29.51 8.04
C GLN A 164 33.26 -28.91 8.82
N LYS A 165 33.22 -29.05 10.15
CA LYS A 165 34.38 -28.76 10.99
C LYS A 165 35.48 -29.72 10.57
N LYS A 166 36.55 -29.20 9.99
CA LYS A 166 37.77 -29.96 9.72
C LYS A 166 38.34 -30.39 11.06
N SER A 167 38.22 -31.68 11.39
CA SER A 167 38.93 -32.29 12.50
C SER A 167 40.42 -32.29 12.18
N THR A 168 41.20 -31.51 12.93
CA THR A 168 42.66 -31.62 12.96
C THR A 168 43.05 -32.70 13.95
N SER A 169 43.25 -33.93 13.48
CA SER A 169 44.00 -34.95 14.22
C SER A 169 45.47 -34.82 13.84
N VAL A 170 46.29 -34.36 14.79
CA VAL A 170 47.76 -34.37 14.69
C VAL A 170 48.25 -35.80 14.96
N PRO A 171 49.20 -36.36 14.18
CA PRO A 171 49.76 -37.66 14.49
C PRO A 171 50.78 -37.52 15.62
N SER A 172 50.51 -38.14 16.76
CA SER A 172 51.52 -38.38 17.80
C SER A 172 52.36 -39.59 17.38
N ASP A 173 53.55 -39.34 16.86
CA ASP A 173 54.56 -40.36 16.60
C ASP A 173 55.27 -40.67 17.92
N VAL A 174 55.19 -41.93 18.35
CA VAL A 174 55.92 -42.47 19.51
C VAL A 174 56.88 -43.53 18.97
N ARG A 175 58.18 -43.21 19.00
CA ARG A 175 59.26 -44.18 19.22
C ARG A 175 60.50 -43.49 19.74
#